data_AF-A0A7W1YJT4-F1
#
_entry.id   AF-A0A7W1YJT4-F1
#
_cell.length_a   1.000
_cell.length_b   1.000
_cell.length_c   1.000
_cell.angle_alpha   90.00
_cell.angle_beta   90.00
_cell.angle_gamma   90.00
#
_symmetry.space_group_name_H-M   'P 1'
#
loop_
_entity.id
_entity.type
_entity.pdbx_description
1 polymer ?
#
loop_
_entity_poly.entity_id
_entity_poly.type
_entity_poly.pdbx_seq_one_letter_code
_entity_poly.pdbx_strand_id
1 'polypeptide(L)'
;MAKPAKKSAKKSVTSAILGKPKDKGYTKGKLIAHLAADASGKGAGEISKKQAAALVDSLTAVLFQYAPVGAVLPGLGKLVLKEIPKKPARTIMSFGKEIQVSAKPKSQKLVFRFSKEAKAHFGK
;
A
#
# COMPACT_ATOMS: atom_id res chain seq x y z
N MET A 1 46.06 -30.82 7.94
CA MET A 1 45.01 -30.74 6.89
C MET A 1 43.91 -29.79 7.37
N ALA A 2 43.83 -28.59 6.81
CA ALA A 2 42.84 -27.57 7.20
C ALA A 2 41.59 -27.66 6.30
N LYS A 3 40.41 -27.85 6.89
CA LYS A 3 39.12 -27.77 6.19
C LYS A 3 38.79 -26.28 5.93
N PRO A 4 38.45 -25.85 4.70
CA PRO A 4 38.08 -24.46 4.46
C PRO A 4 36.64 -24.21 4.92
N ALA A 5 36.47 -23.26 5.84
CA ALA A 5 35.19 -22.73 6.24
C ALA A 5 34.58 -21.94 5.06
N LYS A 6 33.49 -22.48 4.49
CA LYS A 6 32.70 -21.82 3.46
C LYS A 6 31.95 -20.65 4.10
N LYS A 7 32.45 -19.42 3.91
CA LYS A 7 31.76 -18.16 4.28
C LYS A 7 30.36 -18.17 3.66
N SER A 8 29.34 -18.27 4.50
CA SER A 8 27.93 -18.18 4.12
C SER A 8 27.61 -16.75 3.69
N ALA A 9 27.26 -16.59 2.42
CA ALA A 9 26.75 -15.36 1.86
C ALA A 9 25.44 -14.97 2.58
N LYS A 10 25.43 -13.81 3.24
CA LYS A 10 24.26 -13.11 3.81
C LYS A 10 23.30 -12.62 2.71
N LYS A 11 22.87 -13.52 1.84
CA LYS A 11 22.03 -13.22 0.67
C LYS A 11 20.84 -14.18 0.64
N SER A 12 20.02 -14.20 1.68
CA SER A 12 18.83 -15.07 1.65
C SER A 12 17.68 -14.77 2.62
N VAL A 13 17.84 -13.99 3.69
CA VAL A 13 16.72 -13.86 4.66
C VAL A 13 15.57 -13.02 4.09
N THR A 14 15.86 -11.90 3.43
CA THR A 14 14.82 -11.02 2.87
C THR A 14 14.14 -11.59 1.61
N SER A 15 14.89 -12.30 0.76
CA SER A 15 14.37 -12.86 -0.50
C SER A 15 13.64 -14.20 -0.32
N ALA A 16 13.93 -14.95 0.76
CA ALA A 16 13.24 -16.21 1.03
C ALA A 16 11.83 -15.99 1.60
N ILE A 17 11.63 -14.92 2.36
CA ILE A 17 10.33 -14.68 3.02
C ILE A 17 9.31 -14.19 1.99
N LEU A 18 9.66 -13.22 1.14
CA LEU A 18 8.72 -12.59 0.18
C LEU A 18 8.17 -13.52 -0.90
N GLY A 19 8.80 -14.68 -1.14
CA GLY A 19 8.47 -15.54 -2.27
C GLY A 19 8.61 -14.81 -3.62
N LYS A 20 8.56 -15.56 -4.71
CA LYS A 20 8.28 -14.91 -6.01
C LYS A 20 6.81 -14.51 -5.99
N PRO A 21 6.41 -13.32 -6.51
CA PRO A 21 5.00 -12.95 -6.64
C PRO A 21 4.31 -13.90 -7.63
N LYS A 22 3.91 -15.09 -7.16
CA LYS A 22 3.16 -16.11 -7.88
C LYS A 22 1.72 -16.07 -7.39
N ASP A 23 0.86 -15.46 -8.19
CA ASP A 23 -0.60 -15.59 -8.35
C ASP A 23 -1.55 -15.51 -7.14
N LYS A 24 -1.07 -15.63 -5.90
CA LYS A 24 -1.90 -15.43 -4.69
C LYS A 24 -1.72 -14.00 -4.18
N GLY A 25 -2.82 -13.25 -4.18
CA GLY A 25 -2.89 -11.88 -3.69
C GLY A 25 -2.13 -11.65 -2.37
N TYR A 26 -1.55 -10.47 -2.24
CA TYR A 26 -0.80 -10.05 -1.05
C TYR A 26 -1.80 -9.56 0.01
N THR A 27 -2.00 -10.37 1.06
CA THR A 27 -3.02 -10.13 2.10
C THR A 27 -2.42 -9.43 3.33
N LYS A 28 -3.28 -8.83 4.17
CA LYS A 28 -2.89 -8.19 5.44
C LYS A 28 -2.05 -9.11 6.33
N GLY A 29 -2.43 -10.39 6.43
CA GLY A 29 -1.70 -11.37 7.24
C GLY A 29 -0.28 -11.63 6.72
N LYS A 30 -0.09 -11.69 5.40
CA LYS A 30 1.24 -11.80 4.81
C LYS A 30 2.07 -10.55 5.13
N LEU A 31 1.51 -9.36 4.89
CA LEU A 31 2.17 -8.08 5.17
C LEU A 31 2.70 -8.01 6.61
N ILE A 32 1.88 -8.34 7.61
CA ILE A 32 2.27 -8.32 9.01
C ILE A 32 3.43 -9.30 9.30
N ALA A 33 3.35 -10.52 8.76
CA ALA A 33 4.41 -11.51 8.92
C ALA A 33 5.73 -11.05 8.27
N HIS A 34 5.66 -10.40 7.10
CA HIS A 34 6.83 -9.85 6.43
C HIS A 34 7.45 -8.69 7.21
N LEU A 35 6.64 -7.74 7.68
CA LEU A 35 7.13 -6.60 8.44
C LEU A 35 7.80 -7.02 9.74
N ALA A 36 7.21 -7.97 10.47
CA ALA A 36 7.81 -8.51 11.69
C ALA A 36 9.18 -9.15 11.42
N ALA A 37 9.30 -9.94 10.35
CA ALA A 37 10.55 -10.62 10.01
C ALA A 37 11.62 -9.67 9.42
N ASP A 38 11.22 -8.73 8.57
CA ASP A 38 12.14 -7.75 7.97
C ASP A 38 12.67 -6.76 9.01
N ALA A 39 11.82 -6.29 9.93
CA ALA A 39 12.24 -5.41 11.02
C ALA A 39 13.21 -6.11 11.98
N SER A 40 12.94 -7.38 12.31
CA SER A 40 13.85 -8.20 13.11
C SER A 40 15.19 -8.42 12.39
N GLY A 41 15.17 -8.67 11.08
CA GLY A 41 16.38 -8.85 10.26
C GLY A 41 17.21 -7.57 10.05
N LYS A 42 16.59 -6.39 10.13
CA LYS A 42 17.25 -5.08 10.03
C LYS A 42 17.73 -4.52 11.37
N GLY A 43 17.59 -5.27 12.46
CA GLY A 43 18.11 -4.90 13.78
C GLY A 43 17.20 -3.98 14.59
N ALA A 44 15.90 -3.89 14.26
CA ALA A 44 14.93 -3.11 15.03
C ALA A 44 14.45 -3.81 16.34
N GLY A 45 15.16 -4.87 16.76
CA GLY A 45 14.75 -5.77 17.84
C GLY A 45 13.79 -6.86 17.39
N GLU A 46 13.48 -7.82 18.27
CA GLU A 46 12.50 -8.87 18.00
C GLU A 46 11.09 -8.27 17.98
N ILE A 47 10.52 -8.08 16.78
CA ILE A 47 9.15 -7.60 16.64
C ILE A 47 8.21 -8.80 16.53
N SER A 48 7.32 -8.94 17.51
CA SER A 48 6.27 -9.94 17.46
C SER A 48 5.21 -9.60 16.39
N LYS A 49 4.57 -10.63 15.81
CA LYS A 49 3.47 -10.45 14.86
C LYS A 49 2.33 -9.60 15.42
N LYS A 50 2.09 -9.66 16.74
CA LYS A 50 1.05 -8.83 17.41
C LYS A 50 1.41 -7.34 17.39
N GLN A 51 2.68 -7.01 17.65
CA GLN A 51 3.18 -5.64 17.60
C GLN A 51 3.16 -5.09 16.17
N ALA A 52 3.57 -5.90 15.19
CA ALA A 52 3.50 -5.53 13.79
C ALA A 52 2.04 -5.31 13.32
N ALA A 53 1.09 -6.13 13.78
CA ALA A 53 -0.33 -5.92 13.50
C ALA A 53 -0.84 -4.59 14.06
N ALA A 54 -0.55 -4.30 15.33
CA ALA A 54 -0.93 -3.06 15.97
C ALA A 54 -0.34 -1.83 15.25
N LEU A 55 0.94 -1.90 14.84
CA LEU A 55 1.60 -0.81 14.12
C LEU A 55 0.94 -0.55 12.76
N VAL A 56 0.60 -1.60 12.01
CA VAL A 56 -0.12 -1.46 10.72
C VAL A 56 -1.48 -0.83 10.94
N ASP A 57 -2.23 -1.25 11.95
CA ASP A 57 -3.55 -0.70 12.25
C ASP A 57 -3.45 0.78 12.67
N SER A 58 -2.51 1.12 13.56
CA SER A 58 -2.23 2.52 13.94
C SER A 58 -1.81 3.36 12.73
N LEU A 59 -0.95 2.84 11.85
CA LEU A 59 -0.56 3.53 10.63
C LEU A 59 -1.78 3.83 9.76
N THR A 60 -2.66 2.86 9.54
CA THR A 60 -3.87 3.09 8.73
C THR A 60 -4.79 4.14 9.37
N ALA A 61 -4.97 4.12 10.69
CA ALA A 61 -5.78 5.11 11.39
C ALA A 61 -5.22 6.54 11.22
N VAL A 62 -3.90 6.70 11.38
CA VAL A 62 -3.22 7.99 11.15
C VAL A 62 -3.40 8.45 9.70
N LEU A 63 -3.26 7.56 8.72
CA LEU A 63 -3.45 7.93 7.31
C LEU A 63 -4.87 8.42 7.01
N PHE A 64 -5.89 7.78 7.59
CA PHE A 64 -7.27 8.23 7.43
C PHE A 64 -7.55 9.56 8.13
N GLN A 65 -7.00 9.75 9.33
CA GLN A 65 -7.17 10.99 10.09
C GLN A 65 -6.55 12.19 9.37
N TYR A 66 -5.35 12.02 8.80
CA TYR A 66 -4.64 13.08 8.08
C TYR A 66 -4.95 13.11 6.57
N ALA A 67 -5.86 12.28 6.07
CA ALA A 67 -6.30 12.27 4.68
C ALA A 67 -6.79 13.64 4.13
N PRO A 68 -7.48 14.51 4.92
CA PRO A 68 -7.90 15.82 4.45
C PRO A 68 -6.72 16.75 4.13
N VAL A 69 -5.64 16.66 4.90
CA VAL A 69 -4.41 17.47 4.72
C VAL A 69 -3.45 16.81 3.71
N GLY A 70 -3.57 15.50 3.53
CA GLY A 70 -2.76 14.70 2.62
C GLY A 70 -1.72 13.89 3.38
N ALA A 71 -2.14 12.79 4.00
CA ALA A 71 -1.27 11.93 4.78
C ALA A 71 -0.18 11.29 3.91
N VAL A 72 1.08 11.49 4.26
CA VAL A 72 2.23 11.03 3.46
C VAL A 72 2.65 9.63 3.94
N LEU A 73 2.78 8.71 2.98
CA LEU A 73 3.49 7.45 3.13
C LEU A 73 4.88 7.58 2.48
N PRO A 74 5.96 7.60 3.27
CA PRO A 74 7.32 7.70 2.76
C PRO A 74 7.61 6.67 1.66
N GLY A 75 8.28 7.09 0.60
CA GLY A 75 8.66 6.24 -0.55
C GLY A 75 7.52 5.81 -1.48
N LEU A 76 6.24 5.88 -1.07
CA LEU A 76 5.11 5.48 -1.90
C LEU A 76 4.29 6.66 -2.44
N GLY A 77 3.92 7.62 -1.59
CA GLY A 77 3.01 8.68 -2.00
C GLY A 77 2.22 9.29 -0.87
N LYS A 78 1.04 9.82 -1.18
CA LYS A 78 0.14 10.43 -0.20
C LYS A 78 -1.32 10.06 -0.42
N LEU A 79 -2.06 9.93 0.68
CA LEU A 79 -3.48 9.65 0.72
C LEU A 79 -4.23 10.95 0.93
N VAL A 80 -5.07 11.32 -0.05
CA VAL A 80 -5.73 12.62 -0.12
C VAL A 80 -7.23 12.45 -0.26
N LEU A 81 -7.97 13.19 0.55
CA LEU A 81 -9.42 13.35 0.38
C LEU A 81 -9.68 14.37 -0.74
N LYS A 82 -10.27 13.94 -1.86
CA LYS A 82 -10.64 14.82 -2.97
C LYS A 82 -12.14 15.07 -2.97
N GLU A 83 -12.54 16.33 -2.94
CA GLU A 83 -13.93 16.72 -3.17
C GLU A 83 -14.31 16.55 -4.64
N ILE A 84 -15.48 15.98 -4.88
CA ILE A 84 -16.09 15.84 -6.20
C ILE A 84 -17.20 16.89 -6.30
N PRO A 85 -17.15 17.78 -7.31
CA PRO A 85 -18.19 18.76 -7.52
C PRO A 85 -19.52 18.10 -7.88
N LYS A 86 -20.62 18.77 -7.53
CA LYS A 86 -21.98 18.36 -7.89
C LYS A 86 -22.10 18.25 -9.41
N LYS A 87 -22.68 17.15 -9.91
CA LYS A 87 -23.00 17.00 -11.33
C LYS A 87 -24.51 17.16 -11.52
N PRO A 88 -24.95 18.07 -12.41
CA PRO A 88 -26.38 18.25 -12.69
C PRO A 88 -26.96 17.00 -13.36
N ALA A 89 -28.28 16.84 -13.23
CA ALA A 89 -29.01 15.83 -13.97
C ALA A 89 -28.89 16.10 -15.47
N ARG A 90 -28.73 15.05 -16.26
CA ARG A 90 -28.60 15.15 -17.72
C ARG A 90 -29.12 13.87 -18.37
N THR A 91 -29.70 14.02 -19.55
CA THR A 91 -30.03 12.88 -20.40
C THR A 91 -28.79 12.47 -21.16
N ILE A 92 -28.43 11.19 -21.11
CA ILE A 92 -27.38 10.62 -21.95
C ILE A 92 -27.99 9.54 -22.83
N MET A 93 -27.56 9.47 -24.09
CA MET A 93 -27.82 8.29 -24.91
C MET A 93 -26.79 7.23 -24.56
N SER A 94 -27.26 6.10 -24.06
CA SER A 94 -26.43 4.93 -23.78
C SER A 94 -27.04 3.74 -24.52
N PHE A 95 -26.28 3.11 -25.40
CA PHE A 95 -26.75 1.98 -26.22
C PHE A 95 -28.04 2.26 -27.00
N GLY A 96 -28.16 3.44 -27.61
CA GLY A 96 -29.32 3.84 -28.40
C GLY A 96 -30.60 4.11 -27.60
N LYS A 97 -30.54 4.00 -26.26
CA LYS A 97 -31.65 4.34 -25.36
C LYS A 97 -31.33 5.63 -24.61
N GLU A 98 -32.31 6.51 -24.49
CA GLU A 98 -32.21 7.69 -23.62
C GLU A 98 -32.31 7.24 -22.16
N ILE A 99 -31.25 7.53 -21.40
CA ILE A 99 -31.20 7.26 -19.97
C ILE A 99 -31.07 8.59 -19.25
N GLN A 100 -32.04 8.87 -18.37
CA GLN A 100 -32.01 10.04 -17.51
C GLN A 100 -31.05 9.77 -16.33
N VAL A 101 -29.92 10.49 -16.29
CA VAL A 101 -28.96 10.36 -15.19
C VAL A 101 -29.33 11.33 -14.09
N SER A 102 -29.58 10.81 -12.89
CA SER A 102 -29.88 11.60 -11.71
C SER A 102 -28.70 12.49 -11.30
N ALA A 103 -29.01 13.62 -10.66
CA ALA A 103 -27.99 14.53 -10.16
C ALA A 103 -27.12 13.83 -9.11
N LYS A 104 -25.79 13.90 -9.27
CA LYS A 104 -24.86 13.34 -8.30
C LYS A 104 -24.47 14.42 -7.29
N PRO A 105 -24.76 14.25 -5.99
CA PRO A 105 -24.47 15.24 -4.97
C PRO A 105 -22.96 15.45 -4.80
N LYS A 106 -22.58 16.56 -4.15
CA LYS A 106 -21.20 16.80 -3.72
C LYS A 106 -20.78 15.63 -2.84
N SER A 107 -19.73 14.93 -3.23
CA SER A 107 -19.22 13.78 -2.47
C SER A 107 -17.71 13.88 -2.32
N GLN A 108 -17.16 13.18 -1.35
CA GLN A 108 -15.71 13.09 -1.17
C GLN A 108 -15.24 11.70 -1.62
N LYS A 109 -14.06 11.63 -2.22
CA LYS A 109 -13.40 10.37 -2.54
C LYS A 109 -11.98 10.33 -2.00
N LEU A 110 -11.58 9.16 -1.51
CA LEU A 110 -10.20 8.89 -1.17
C LEU A 110 -9.40 8.69 -2.46
N VAL A 111 -8.25 9.35 -2.58
CA VAL A 111 -7.33 9.19 -3.72
C VAL A 111 -5.93 8.97 -3.20
N PHE A 112 -5.30 7.86 -3.59
CA PHE A 112 -3.88 7.66 -3.36
C PHE A 112 -3.08 8.27 -4.52
N ARG A 113 -2.17 9.19 -4.22
CA ARG A 113 -1.27 9.81 -5.20
C ARG A 113 0.14 9.27 -5.00
N PHE A 114 0.60 8.46 -5.96
CA PHE A 114 1.97 7.94 -5.95
C PHE A 114 3.01 9.06 -6.15
N SER A 115 4.11 8.98 -5.41
CA SER A 115 5.27 9.88 -5.54
C SER A 115 6.00 9.62 -6.87
N LYS A 116 6.88 10.56 -7.25
CA LYS A 116 7.73 10.38 -8.43
C LYS A 116 8.68 9.19 -8.25
N GLU A 117 9.23 9.01 -7.04
CA GLU A 117 10.10 7.89 -6.66
C GLU A 117 9.39 6.55 -6.85
N ALA A 118 8.16 6.41 -6.35
CA ALA A 118 7.37 5.20 -6.50
C ALA A 118 7.10 4.86 -7.97
N LYS A 119 6.83 5.88 -8.80
CA LYS A 119 6.64 5.70 -10.23
C LYS A 119 7.95 5.33 -10.93
N ALA A 120 9.08 5.91 -10.53
CA ALA A 120 10.39 5.62 -11.11
C ALA A 120 10.81 4.16 -10.84
N HIS A 121 10.44 3.59 -9.70
CA HIS A 121 10.69 2.16 -9.41
C HIS A 121 10.06 1.18 -10.41
N PHE A 122 9.01 1.59 -11.13
CA PHE A 122 8.32 0.78 -12.14
C PHE A 122 8.34 1.39 -13.54
N GLY A 123 8.88 2.60 -13.68
CA GLY A 123 9.15 3.22 -14.97
C GLY A 123 10.34 2.51 -15.59
N LYS A 124 10.12 1.90 -16.76
CA LYS A 124 11.21 1.40 -17.62
C LYS A 124 12.07 2.57 -18.10
#